data_AF-A0A933DNU1-F1
#
_entry.id   AF-A0A933DNU1-F1
#
_cell.length_a   1.000
_cell.length_b   1.000
_cell.length_c   1.000
_cell.angle_alpha   90.00
_cell.angle_beta   90.00
_cell.angle_gamma   90.00
#
_symmetry.space_group_name_H-M   'P 1'
#
loop_
_entity.id
_entity.type
_entity.pdbx_description
1 polymer ?
#
loop_
_entity_poly.entity_id
_entity_poly.type
_entity_poly.pdbx_seq_one_letter_code
_entity_poly.pdbx_strand_id
1 'polypeptide(L)'
;MDKRKRLLGFLSMLGTLGLLALIAWRTEVFGMVINELTLFISGGFREIASNHTTFLMMFPVIFAVVVLALPCAIGAGVLQEMVLGKNGKHALSDQFKGLGEGNHFFTFFITVLLEELFARWLFLGLLTKIPFLSGTVAFYALFLIGNGIWALIHLSNYEEEKDRKALRALPQFVAGAFFTYIFVKYGLLATILAHFALNAVMFAVHKVQRINVIDGLIVGYGGLCAAASYALMEKPLADILPWFADNPVFRLDGWEFWDYVKVSVFLSASFSIVFDLLLYDRGEADKKKPDKNLELISYIVAIPIAIGLLYGVYALLGLFTTNVPYRMLVLAILFTFLKKDASGSALARTFWIGLPDTYITMCILQALGFWPALGWIIVETAIQVPKLALDKLDD
;
A
#
# COMPACT_ATOMS: atom_id res chain seq x y z
N MET A 1 -3.07 12.93 -22.28
CA MET A 1 -2.19 11.76 -22.04
C MET A 1 -2.11 10.96 -23.33
N ASP A 2 -0.91 10.54 -23.72
CA ASP A 2 -0.67 9.67 -24.89
C ASP A 2 -1.54 8.40 -24.79
N LYS A 3 -2.20 8.00 -25.89
CA LYS A 3 -3.02 6.78 -25.97
C LYS A 3 -2.24 5.54 -25.54
N ARG A 4 -0.95 5.46 -25.88
CA ARG A 4 -0.06 4.35 -25.49
C ARG A 4 0.13 4.30 -23.98
N LYS A 5 0.46 5.42 -23.33
CA LYS A 5 0.62 5.50 -21.87
C LYS A 5 -0.66 5.11 -21.14
N ARG A 6 -1.81 5.52 -21.65
CA ARG A 6 -3.12 5.14 -21.09
C ARG A 6 -3.39 3.65 -21.18
N LEU A 7 -3.11 3.03 -22.33
CA LEU A 7 -3.24 1.58 -22.49
C LEU A 7 -2.34 0.82 -21.50
N LEU A 8 -1.07 1.22 -21.42
CA LEU A 8 -0.12 0.61 -20.47
C LEU A 8 -0.59 0.77 -19.03
N GLY A 9 -1.14 1.94 -18.66
CA GLY A 9 -1.68 2.19 -17.34
C GLY A 9 -2.87 1.30 -16.99
N PHE A 10 -3.77 1.05 -17.96
CA PHE A 10 -4.85 0.08 -17.78
C PHE A 10 -4.33 -1.35 -17.64
N LEU A 11 -3.30 -1.74 -18.40
CA LEU A 11 -2.66 -3.05 -18.25
C LEU A 11 -2.02 -3.20 -16.86
N SER A 12 -1.35 -2.15 -16.34
CA SER A 12 -0.84 -2.11 -14.96
C SER A 12 -1.97 -2.32 -13.95
N MET A 13 -3.07 -1.56 -14.07
CA MET A 13 -4.23 -1.67 -13.17
C MET A 13 -4.84 -3.09 -13.18
N LEU A 14 -5.11 -3.64 -14.37
CA LEU A 14 -5.70 -4.97 -14.52
C LEU A 14 -4.75 -6.08 -14.06
N GLY A 15 -3.46 -5.96 -14.37
CA GLY A 15 -2.45 -6.92 -13.95
C GLY A 15 -2.29 -6.94 -12.42
N THR A 16 -2.30 -5.77 -11.78
CA THR A 16 -2.29 -5.67 -10.31
C THR A 16 -3.55 -6.29 -9.72
N LEU A 17 -4.73 -5.96 -10.25
CA LEU A 17 -5.98 -6.55 -9.77
C LEU A 17 -5.98 -8.09 -9.92
N GLY A 18 -5.48 -8.61 -11.04
CA GLY A 18 -5.32 -10.04 -11.28
C GLY A 18 -4.31 -10.69 -10.32
N LEU A 19 -3.21 -10.02 -9.99
CA LEU A 19 -2.24 -10.48 -9.00
C LEU A 19 -2.85 -10.55 -7.60
N LEU A 20 -3.55 -9.49 -7.17
CA LEU A 20 -4.26 -9.47 -5.88
C LEU A 20 -5.31 -10.58 -5.80
N ALA A 21 -6.05 -10.81 -6.90
CA ALA A 21 -7.00 -11.90 -6.99
C ALA A 21 -6.33 -13.28 -6.90
N LEU A 22 -5.20 -13.47 -7.58
CA LEU A 22 -4.44 -14.72 -7.51
C LEU A 22 -3.96 -14.99 -6.08
N ILE A 23 -3.43 -13.99 -5.38
CA ILE A 23 -2.97 -14.13 -3.99
C ILE A 23 -4.15 -14.48 -3.10
N ALA A 24 -5.24 -13.71 -3.14
CA ALA A 24 -6.43 -13.94 -2.32
C ALA A 24 -7.07 -15.32 -2.58
N TRP A 25 -7.04 -15.79 -3.84
CA TRP A 25 -7.49 -17.13 -4.21
C TRP A 25 -6.59 -18.22 -3.63
N ARG A 26 -5.26 -18.06 -3.76
CA ARG A 26 -4.27 -19.02 -3.25
C ARG A 26 -4.27 -19.13 -1.74
N THR A 27 -4.65 -18.07 -1.04
CA THR A 27 -4.83 -18.07 0.42
C THR A 27 -6.25 -18.47 0.86
N GLU A 28 -7.12 -18.85 -0.08
CA GLU A 28 -8.49 -19.33 0.16
C GLU A 28 -9.39 -18.35 0.93
N VAL A 29 -9.12 -17.04 0.86
CA VAL A 29 -9.86 -16.03 1.66
C VAL A 29 -11.13 -15.53 0.98
N PHE A 30 -11.32 -15.74 -0.32
CA PHE A 30 -12.51 -15.21 -1.02
C PHE A 30 -13.82 -15.73 -0.44
N GLY A 31 -13.91 -17.04 -0.17
CA GLY A 31 -15.12 -17.64 0.41
C GLY A 31 -15.45 -17.03 1.77
N MET A 32 -14.43 -16.89 2.63
CA MET A 32 -14.56 -16.21 3.93
C MET A 32 -15.06 -14.77 3.76
N VAL A 33 -14.40 -13.98 2.91
CA VAL A 33 -14.74 -12.56 2.72
C VAL A 33 -16.15 -12.37 2.16
N ILE A 34 -16.57 -13.19 1.18
CA ILE A 34 -17.93 -13.14 0.62
C ILE A 34 -18.97 -13.50 1.68
N ASN A 35 -18.73 -14.56 2.46
CA ASN A 35 -19.65 -14.97 3.53
C ASN A 35 -19.76 -13.89 4.61
N GLU A 36 -18.64 -13.31 5.04
CA GLU A 36 -18.65 -12.26 6.06
C GLU A 36 -19.22 -10.93 5.53
N LEU A 37 -19.00 -10.57 4.27
CA LEU A 37 -19.69 -9.42 3.65
C LEU A 37 -21.20 -9.65 3.59
N THR A 38 -21.65 -10.88 3.29
CA THR A 38 -23.08 -11.23 3.30
C THR A 38 -23.66 -11.05 4.70
N LEU A 39 -22.95 -11.56 5.71
CA LEU A 39 -23.30 -11.40 7.12
C LEU A 39 -23.29 -9.93 7.57
N PHE A 40 -22.32 -9.15 7.10
CA PHE A 40 -22.20 -7.73 7.35
C PHE A 40 -23.41 -6.98 6.80
N ILE A 41 -23.85 -7.28 5.59
CA ILE A 41 -25.01 -6.63 4.97
C ILE A 41 -26.32 -7.08 5.65
N SER A 42 -26.38 -8.32 6.15
CA SER A 42 -27.57 -8.88 6.79
C SER A 42 -27.76 -8.52 8.27
N GLY A 43 -26.89 -7.70 8.87
CA GLY A 43 -27.02 -7.26 10.27
C GLY A 43 -26.05 -7.89 11.27
N GLY A 44 -25.24 -8.87 10.85
CA GLY A 44 -24.41 -9.72 11.71
C GLY A 44 -23.00 -9.19 12.00
N PHE A 45 -22.77 -7.87 11.99
CA PHE A 45 -21.40 -7.30 12.09
C PHE A 45 -20.62 -7.70 13.35
N ARG A 46 -21.29 -8.07 14.45
CA ARG A 46 -20.63 -8.49 15.70
C ARG A 46 -19.89 -9.81 15.57
N GLU A 47 -20.40 -10.73 14.75
CA GLU A 47 -19.79 -12.04 14.51
C GLU A 47 -18.51 -11.93 13.67
N ILE A 48 -18.40 -10.86 12.87
CA ILE A 48 -17.21 -10.56 12.05
C ILE A 48 -16.06 -10.07 12.93
N ALA A 49 -16.36 -9.22 13.92
CA ALA A 49 -15.37 -8.63 14.80
C ALA A 49 -14.60 -9.66 15.65
N SER A 50 -15.12 -10.87 15.82
CA SER A 50 -14.56 -11.91 16.68
C SER A 50 -13.70 -12.96 15.97
N ASN A 51 -13.65 -12.97 14.63
CA ASN A 51 -13.06 -14.08 13.86
C ASN A 51 -11.76 -13.70 13.12
N HIS A 52 -10.74 -14.58 13.22
CA HIS A 52 -9.52 -14.62 12.39
C HIS A 52 -8.80 -13.28 12.17
N THR A 53 -8.38 -12.64 13.26
CA THR A 53 -7.76 -11.30 13.25
C THR A 53 -6.23 -11.29 13.30
N THR A 54 -5.55 -12.29 12.75
CA THR A 54 -4.07 -12.27 12.74
C THR A 54 -3.55 -11.23 11.75
N PHE A 55 -2.40 -10.62 12.08
CA PHE A 55 -1.75 -9.63 11.22
C PHE A 55 -1.42 -10.21 9.83
N LEU A 56 -0.96 -11.46 9.77
CA LEU A 56 -0.66 -12.15 8.51
C LEU A 56 -1.89 -12.28 7.59
N MET A 57 -3.09 -12.57 8.15
CA MET A 57 -4.31 -12.74 7.37
C MET A 57 -4.95 -11.42 6.92
N MET A 58 -4.54 -10.30 7.53
CA MET A 58 -5.04 -8.97 7.19
C MET A 58 -4.81 -8.64 5.70
N PHE A 59 -3.60 -8.87 5.17
CA PHE A 59 -3.27 -8.47 3.80
C PHE A 59 -4.03 -9.27 2.73
N PRO A 60 -4.09 -10.61 2.78
CA PRO A 60 -4.93 -11.36 1.83
C PRO A 60 -6.40 -10.95 1.87
N VAL A 61 -6.95 -10.66 3.07
CA VAL A 61 -8.33 -10.16 3.20
C VAL A 61 -8.49 -8.78 2.58
N ILE A 62 -7.53 -7.86 2.81
CA ILE A 62 -7.51 -6.55 2.13
C ILE A 62 -7.49 -6.74 0.62
N PHE A 63 -6.67 -7.64 0.09
CA PHE A 63 -6.56 -7.90 -1.35
C PHE A 63 -7.87 -8.43 -1.93
N ALA A 64 -8.51 -9.40 -1.26
CA ALA A 64 -9.83 -9.89 -1.64
C ALA A 64 -10.87 -8.77 -1.65
N VAL A 65 -10.85 -7.90 -0.64
CA VAL A 65 -11.76 -6.76 -0.57
C VAL A 65 -11.52 -5.77 -1.71
N VAL A 66 -10.27 -5.42 -2.03
CA VAL A 66 -9.96 -4.55 -3.17
C VAL A 66 -10.45 -5.17 -4.49
N VAL A 67 -10.24 -6.48 -4.67
CA VAL A 67 -10.68 -7.22 -5.86
C VAL A 67 -12.20 -7.24 -6.01
N LEU A 68 -12.97 -7.27 -4.92
CA LEU A 68 -14.43 -7.24 -4.95
C LEU A 68 -14.98 -5.80 -5.02
N ALA A 69 -14.37 -4.87 -4.30
CA ALA A 69 -14.82 -3.49 -4.19
C ALA A 69 -14.67 -2.75 -5.52
N LEU A 70 -13.55 -2.94 -6.23
CA LEU A 70 -13.29 -2.19 -7.46
C LEU A 70 -14.30 -2.48 -8.58
N PRO A 71 -14.58 -3.75 -8.95
CA PRO A 71 -15.61 -4.05 -9.95
C PRO A 71 -17.00 -3.60 -9.52
N CYS A 72 -17.36 -3.73 -8.24
CA CYS A 72 -18.64 -3.24 -7.72
C CYS A 72 -18.76 -1.71 -7.85
N ALA A 73 -17.71 -0.96 -7.51
CA ALA A 73 -17.67 0.50 -7.66
C ALA A 73 -17.71 0.93 -9.13
N ILE A 74 -17.00 0.23 -10.03
CA ILE A 74 -17.07 0.46 -11.48
C ILE A 74 -18.49 0.16 -11.99
N GLY A 75 -19.11 -0.94 -11.56
CA GLY A 75 -20.48 -1.30 -11.93
C GLY A 75 -21.50 -0.25 -11.49
N ALA A 76 -21.36 0.27 -10.27
CA ALA A 76 -22.12 1.43 -9.79
C ALA A 76 -21.87 2.68 -10.65
N GLY A 77 -20.62 2.88 -11.09
CA GLY A 77 -20.19 3.94 -12.01
C GLY A 77 -20.85 3.86 -13.39
N VAL A 78 -21.00 2.65 -13.92
CA VAL A 78 -21.72 2.41 -15.18
C VAL A 78 -23.22 2.65 -14.99
N LEU A 79 -23.80 2.14 -13.90
CA LEU A 79 -25.23 2.31 -13.61
C LEU A 79 -25.61 3.80 -13.49
N GLN A 80 -24.84 4.60 -12.76
CA GLN A 80 -25.09 6.05 -12.66
C GLN A 80 -24.98 6.74 -14.02
N GLU A 81 -24.08 6.31 -14.92
CA GLU A 81 -23.92 6.90 -16.25
C GLU A 81 -25.09 6.55 -17.15
N MET A 82 -25.65 5.35 -17.03
CA MET A 82 -26.87 4.97 -17.73
C MET A 82 -28.07 5.82 -17.30
N VAL A 83 -28.16 6.19 -16.02
CA VAL A 83 -29.29 6.97 -15.47
C VAL A 83 -29.12 8.47 -15.70
N LEU A 84 -27.91 9.02 -15.48
CA LEU A 84 -27.65 10.47 -15.48
C LEU A 84 -26.94 10.97 -16.74
N GLY A 85 -26.55 10.07 -17.64
CA GLY A 85 -25.70 10.36 -18.79
C GLY A 85 -24.21 10.44 -18.42
N LYS A 86 -23.37 10.78 -19.40
CA LYS A 86 -21.94 11.04 -19.19
C LYS A 86 -21.75 12.36 -18.43
N ASN A 87 -20.79 12.38 -17.52
CA ASN A 87 -20.36 13.57 -16.80
C ASN A 87 -19.24 14.29 -17.57
N GLY A 88 -18.96 15.54 -17.18
CA GLY A 88 -17.79 16.29 -17.61
C GLY A 88 -16.47 15.68 -17.09
N LYS A 89 -15.39 16.47 -17.14
CA LYS A 89 -14.06 16.02 -16.70
C LYS A 89 -14.04 15.73 -15.19
N HIS A 90 -13.37 14.65 -14.83
CA HIS A 90 -13.07 14.30 -13.44
C HIS A 90 -11.71 14.89 -13.04
N ALA A 91 -11.65 15.61 -11.93
CA ALA A 91 -10.50 16.43 -11.53
C ALA A 91 -9.24 15.65 -11.08
N LEU A 92 -9.20 14.31 -11.14
CA LEU A 92 -8.09 13.54 -10.59
C LEU A 92 -6.75 13.87 -11.28
N SER A 93 -6.75 14.06 -12.60
CA SER A 93 -5.54 14.50 -13.31
C SER A 93 -5.08 15.90 -12.94
N ASP A 94 -6.00 16.76 -12.49
CA ASP A 94 -5.69 18.13 -12.09
C ASP A 94 -5.30 18.19 -10.60
N GLN A 95 -5.78 17.25 -9.77
CA GLN A 95 -5.26 17.02 -8.41
C GLN A 95 -3.77 16.63 -8.45
N PHE A 96 -3.36 15.68 -9.30
CA PHE A 96 -1.95 15.33 -9.43
C PHE A 96 -1.08 16.51 -9.93
N LYS A 97 -1.61 17.36 -10.81
CA LYS A 97 -0.88 18.56 -11.26
C LYS A 97 -0.78 19.63 -10.17
N GLY A 98 -1.84 19.81 -9.38
CA GLY A 98 -1.92 20.84 -8.34
C GLY A 98 -1.06 20.56 -7.12
N LEU A 99 -0.74 19.29 -6.84
CA LEU A 99 0.07 18.88 -5.68
C LEU A 99 1.58 19.08 -5.87
N GLY A 100 2.04 19.34 -7.10
CA GLY A 100 3.46 19.45 -7.43
C GLY A 100 4.20 18.10 -7.34
N GLU A 101 5.36 18.02 -7.98
CA GLU A 101 6.13 16.77 -8.01
C GLU A 101 6.76 16.45 -6.66
N GLY A 102 6.70 15.17 -6.25
CA GLY A 102 7.61 14.61 -5.26
C GLY A 102 7.03 14.24 -3.89
N ASN A 103 5.81 14.61 -3.51
CA ASN A 103 5.24 14.21 -2.20
C ASN A 103 3.88 13.48 -2.32
N HIS A 104 3.58 12.89 -3.48
CA HIS A 104 2.27 12.30 -3.72
C HIS A 104 1.91 11.22 -2.70
N PHE A 105 2.80 10.26 -2.39
CA PHE A 105 2.46 9.21 -1.42
C PHE A 105 2.10 9.79 -0.05
N PHE A 106 2.90 10.71 0.49
CA PHE A 106 2.60 11.39 1.76
C PHE A 106 1.23 12.08 1.70
N THR A 107 1.00 12.95 0.70
CA THR A 107 -0.23 13.73 0.61
C THR A 107 -1.46 12.84 0.52
N PHE A 108 -1.46 11.86 -0.40
CA PHE A 108 -2.61 10.96 -0.55
C PHE A 108 -2.80 10.06 0.67
N PHE A 109 -1.72 9.64 1.34
CA PHE A 109 -1.84 8.81 2.53
C PHE A 109 -2.49 9.58 3.66
N ILE A 110 -2.08 10.84 3.88
CA ILE A 110 -2.71 11.72 4.86
C ILE A 110 -4.17 12.02 4.49
N THR A 111 -4.48 12.25 3.21
CA THR A 111 -5.87 12.42 2.77
C THR A 111 -6.70 11.18 3.11
N VAL A 112 -6.25 9.98 2.75
CA VAL A 112 -6.94 8.72 3.08
C VAL A 112 -7.07 8.53 4.58
N LEU A 113 -6.02 8.81 5.36
CA LEU A 113 -6.04 8.76 6.82
C LEU A 113 -7.14 9.66 7.39
N LEU A 114 -7.22 10.91 6.94
CA LEU A 114 -8.23 11.87 7.39
C LEU A 114 -9.64 11.45 6.98
N GLU A 115 -9.79 10.94 5.75
CA GLU A 115 -11.06 10.40 5.27
C GLU A 115 -11.54 9.22 6.11
N GLU A 116 -10.66 8.25 6.43
CA GLU A 116 -11.04 7.09 7.25
C GLU A 116 -11.24 7.45 8.73
N LEU A 117 -10.48 8.42 9.25
CA LEU A 117 -10.71 8.96 10.59
C LEU A 117 -12.11 9.58 10.70
N PHE A 118 -12.52 10.34 9.69
CA PHE A 118 -13.83 10.96 9.66
C PHE A 118 -14.95 9.95 9.37
N ALA A 119 -14.84 9.18 8.29
CA ALA A 119 -15.93 8.35 7.79
C ALA A 119 -16.15 7.09 8.64
N ARG A 120 -15.08 6.49 9.19
CA ARG A 120 -15.15 5.20 9.91
C ARG A 120 -14.82 5.38 11.39
N TRP A 121 -13.67 5.93 11.75
CA TRP A 121 -13.29 6.01 13.16
C TRP A 121 -14.24 6.88 13.99
N LEU A 122 -14.63 8.06 13.51
CA LEU A 122 -15.58 8.92 14.21
C LEU A 122 -16.95 8.24 14.33
N PHE A 123 -17.57 7.87 13.20
CA PHE A 123 -18.94 7.33 13.20
C PHE A 123 -19.06 5.94 13.82
N LEU A 124 -18.13 5.03 13.50
CA LEU A 124 -18.23 3.61 13.87
C LEU A 124 -17.31 3.21 15.02
N GLY A 125 -16.29 4.01 15.31
CA GLY A 125 -15.37 3.79 16.43
C GLY A 125 -15.68 4.62 17.67
N LEU A 126 -15.90 5.93 17.53
CA LEU A 126 -16.10 6.85 18.65
C LEU A 126 -17.58 6.98 19.03
N LEU A 127 -18.46 7.31 18.06
CA LEU A 127 -19.87 7.56 18.35
C LEU A 127 -20.59 6.30 18.85
N THR A 128 -20.22 5.11 18.38
CA THR A 128 -20.78 3.83 18.85
C THR A 128 -20.47 3.50 20.31
N LYS A 129 -19.51 4.20 20.94
CA LYS A 129 -19.21 4.09 22.38
C LYS A 129 -20.18 4.89 23.25
N ILE A 130 -20.94 5.81 22.66
CA ILE A 130 -21.95 6.59 23.37
C ILE A 130 -23.17 5.68 23.58
N PRO A 131 -23.68 5.48 24.81
CA PRO A 131 -24.70 4.46 25.09
C PRO A 131 -25.94 4.51 24.19
N PHE A 132 -26.47 5.70 23.89
CA PHE A 132 -27.65 5.87 23.04
C PHE A 132 -27.38 5.76 21.53
N LEU A 133 -26.10 5.71 21.13
CA LEU A 133 -25.62 5.46 19.76
C LEU A 133 -24.96 4.08 19.63
N SER A 134 -25.19 3.20 20.61
CA SER A 134 -24.66 1.84 20.63
C SER A 134 -25.71 0.81 20.20
N GLY A 135 -25.27 -0.41 19.88
CA GLY A 135 -26.16 -1.48 19.42
C GLY A 135 -26.27 -1.57 17.89
N THR A 136 -26.94 -2.62 17.41
CA THR A 136 -26.95 -2.96 15.98
C THR A 136 -27.63 -1.91 15.12
N VAL A 137 -28.82 -1.44 15.53
CA VAL A 137 -29.55 -0.42 14.77
C VAL A 137 -28.74 0.88 14.67
N ALA A 138 -28.18 1.34 15.80
CA ALA A 138 -27.38 2.55 15.82
C ALA A 138 -26.10 2.41 14.99
N PHE A 139 -25.44 1.24 15.03
CA PHE A 139 -24.28 0.96 14.19
C PHE A 139 -24.60 1.12 12.69
N TYR A 140 -25.68 0.49 12.19
CA TYR A 140 -26.04 0.62 10.78
C TYR A 140 -26.52 2.03 10.41
N ALA A 141 -27.21 2.74 11.32
CA ALA A 141 -27.56 4.13 11.10
C ALA A 141 -26.31 5.01 10.95
N LEU A 142 -25.34 4.87 11.86
CA LEU A 142 -24.07 5.58 11.81
C LEU A 142 -23.22 5.20 10.59
N PHE A 143 -23.26 3.93 10.18
CA PHE A 143 -22.63 3.47 8.94
C PHE A 143 -23.23 4.17 7.73
N LEU A 144 -24.55 4.17 7.58
CA LEU A 144 -25.22 4.80 6.44
C LEU A 144 -24.97 6.31 6.41
N ILE A 145 -25.00 6.97 7.58
CA ILE A 145 -24.72 8.41 7.71
C ILE A 145 -23.26 8.71 7.37
N GLY A 146 -22.30 8.06 8.04
CA GLY A 146 -20.88 8.32 7.86
C GLY A 146 -20.40 8.01 6.44
N ASN A 147 -20.79 6.84 5.91
CA ASN A 147 -20.48 6.44 4.55
C ASN A 147 -21.17 7.31 3.51
N GLY A 148 -22.42 7.72 3.77
CA GLY A 148 -23.19 8.63 2.91
C GLY A 148 -22.56 10.01 2.82
N ILE A 149 -22.21 10.62 3.96
CA ILE A 149 -21.56 11.94 3.99
C ILE A 149 -20.21 11.88 3.27
N TRP A 150 -19.38 10.87 3.57
CA TRP A 150 -18.09 10.69 2.90
C TRP A 150 -18.24 10.53 1.37
N ALA A 151 -19.21 9.74 0.91
CA ALA A 151 -19.48 9.59 -0.52
C ALA A 151 -19.96 10.91 -1.14
N LEU A 152 -20.83 11.68 -0.47
CA LEU A 152 -21.33 12.96 -0.97
C LEU A 152 -20.24 14.04 -1.04
N ILE A 153 -19.25 14.04 -0.15
CA ILE A 153 -18.11 14.97 -0.23
C ILE A 153 -17.35 14.80 -1.56
N HIS A 154 -17.31 13.58 -2.12
CA HIS A 154 -16.68 13.31 -3.41
C HIS A 154 -17.40 13.94 -4.60
N LEU A 155 -18.61 14.47 -4.43
CA LEU A 155 -19.25 15.29 -5.47
C LEU A 155 -18.45 16.57 -5.75
N SER A 156 -17.61 17.02 -4.81
CA SER A 156 -16.68 18.14 -5.04
C SER A 156 -15.62 17.84 -6.12
N ASN A 157 -15.41 16.57 -6.49
CA ASN A 157 -14.49 16.18 -7.56
C ASN A 157 -15.02 16.47 -8.97
N TYR A 158 -16.29 16.88 -9.09
CA TYR A 158 -16.88 17.37 -10.33
C TYR A 158 -16.67 18.87 -10.46
N GLU A 159 -16.04 19.27 -11.58
CA GLU A 159 -15.77 20.68 -11.90
C GLU A 159 -17.08 21.48 -11.99
N GLU A 160 -18.06 20.97 -12.74
CA GLU A 160 -19.32 21.64 -12.98
C GLU A 160 -20.37 21.30 -11.91
N GLU A 161 -21.01 22.32 -11.33
CA GLU A 161 -22.02 22.15 -10.28
C GLU A 161 -23.22 21.29 -10.75
N LYS A 162 -23.61 21.42 -12.03
CA LYS A 162 -24.72 20.65 -12.63
C LYS A 162 -24.49 19.13 -12.61
N ASP A 163 -23.23 18.70 -12.52
CA ASP A 163 -22.85 17.30 -12.49
C ASP A 163 -22.83 16.72 -11.06
N ARG A 164 -22.97 17.56 -10.02
CA ARG A 164 -22.92 17.18 -8.59
C ARG A 164 -24.24 16.57 -8.08
N LYS A 165 -24.77 15.57 -8.79
CA LYS A 165 -26.00 14.87 -8.43
C LYS A 165 -25.71 13.79 -7.39
N ALA A 166 -26.57 13.60 -6.39
CA ALA A 166 -26.34 12.63 -5.30
C ALA A 166 -26.02 11.20 -5.78
N LEU A 167 -26.69 10.71 -6.82
CA LEU A 167 -26.43 9.39 -7.40
C LEU A 167 -25.00 9.25 -7.97
N ARG A 168 -24.31 10.37 -8.26
CA ARG A 168 -22.90 10.38 -8.71
C ARG A 168 -21.90 9.94 -7.65
N ALA A 169 -22.33 9.87 -6.39
CA ALA A 169 -21.55 9.39 -5.26
C ALA A 169 -21.69 7.87 -5.04
N LEU A 170 -22.54 7.18 -5.83
CA LEU A 170 -22.80 5.75 -5.65
C LEU A 170 -21.54 4.87 -5.73
N PRO A 171 -20.58 5.09 -6.65
CA PRO A 171 -19.34 4.31 -6.68
C PRO A 171 -18.57 4.40 -5.37
N GLN A 172 -18.47 5.61 -4.82
CA GLN A 172 -17.81 5.86 -3.54
C GLN A 172 -18.59 5.16 -2.43
N PHE A 173 -19.90 5.37 -2.33
CA PHE A 173 -20.73 4.71 -1.31
C PHE A 173 -20.55 3.18 -1.30
N VAL A 174 -20.52 2.55 -2.48
CA VAL A 174 -20.27 1.10 -2.63
C VAL A 174 -18.89 0.73 -2.13
N ALA A 175 -17.82 1.37 -2.62
CA ALA A 175 -16.46 1.11 -2.13
C ALA A 175 -16.34 1.30 -0.61
N GLY A 176 -17.03 2.31 -0.08
CA GLY A 176 -16.99 2.62 1.33
C GLY A 176 -17.68 1.59 2.23
N ALA A 177 -18.66 0.85 1.73
CA ALA A 177 -19.25 -0.28 2.45
C ALA A 177 -18.23 -1.43 2.65
N PHE A 178 -17.41 -1.70 1.63
CA PHE A 178 -16.31 -2.67 1.74
C PHE A 178 -15.24 -2.22 2.74
N PHE A 179 -14.91 -0.93 2.78
CA PHE A 179 -14.00 -0.38 3.78
C PHE A 179 -14.56 -0.47 5.20
N THR A 180 -15.86 -0.24 5.38
CA THR A 180 -16.51 -0.46 6.68
C THR A 180 -16.40 -1.91 7.14
N TYR A 181 -16.53 -2.89 6.25
CA TYR A 181 -16.29 -4.30 6.60
C TYR A 181 -14.86 -4.52 7.13
N ILE A 182 -13.84 -3.99 6.44
CA ILE A 182 -12.44 -4.06 6.92
C ILE A 182 -12.28 -3.36 8.26
N PHE A 183 -12.95 -2.22 8.47
CA PHE A 183 -12.92 -1.50 9.75
C PHE A 183 -13.47 -2.33 10.90
N VAL A 184 -14.59 -3.02 10.68
CA VAL A 184 -15.18 -3.92 11.68
C VAL A 184 -14.26 -5.09 12.00
N LYS A 185 -13.59 -5.64 10.98
CA LYS A 185 -12.76 -6.85 11.15
C LYS A 185 -11.36 -6.57 11.73
N TYR A 186 -10.66 -5.57 11.22
CA TYR A 186 -9.25 -5.31 11.52
C TYR A 186 -8.97 -3.89 12.05
N GLY A 187 -10.00 -3.03 12.13
CA GLY A 187 -9.88 -1.68 12.65
C GLY A 187 -9.37 -0.65 11.63
N LEU A 188 -9.01 0.53 12.16
CA LEU A 188 -8.73 1.71 11.36
C LEU A 188 -7.53 1.56 10.43
N LEU A 189 -6.39 1.03 10.93
CA LEU A 189 -5.17 0.93 10.12
C LEU A 189 -5.37 0.05 8.88
N ALA A 190 -6.01 -1.10 9.05
CA ALA A 190 -6.33 -1.99 7.93
C ALA A 190 -7.26 -1.33 6.91
N THR A 191 -8.19 -0.50 7.39
CA THR A 191 -9.12 0.24 6.52
C THR A 191 -8.39 1.29 5.69
N ILE A 192 -7.47 2.04 6.32
CA ILE A 192 -6.58 3.00 5.63
C ILE A 192 -5.76 2.28 4.56
N LEU A 193 -5.19 1.12 4.89
CA LEU A 193 -4.44 0.32 3.91
C LEU A 193 -5.32 -0.20 2.78
N ALA A 194 -6.54 -0.65 3.05
CA ALA A 194 -7.47 -1.13 2.03
C ALA A 194 -7.92 0.00 1.08
N HIS A 195 -8.22 1.18 1.64
CA HIS A 195 -8.56 2.34 0.85
C HIS A 195 -7.36 2.81 0.01
N PHE A 196 -6.18 2.92 0.62
CA PHE A 196 -4.98 3.29 -0.12
C PHE A 196 -4.62 2.25 -1.19
N ALA A 197 -4.80 0.96 -0.92
CA ALA A 197 -4.60 -0.11 -1.89
C ALA A 197 -5.55 0.01 -3.10
N LEU A 198 -6.85 0.28 -2.87
CA LEU A 198 -7.80 0.55 -3.95
C LEU A 198 -7.35 1.75 -4.80
N ASN A 199 -6.94 2.84 -4.15
CA ASN A 199 -6.43 4.03 -4.82
C ASN A 199 -5.14 3.72 -5.59
N ALA A 200 -4.22 2.93 -5.04
CA ALA A 200 -2.99 2.53 -5.72
C ALA A 200 -3.26 1.67 -6.97
N VAL A 201 -4.27 0.79 -6.95
CA VAL A 201 -4.70 0.08 -8.17
C VAL A 201 -5.20 1.08 -9.21
N MET A 202 -6.08 2.01 -8.80
CA MET A 202 -6.64 3.03 -9.70
C MET A 202 -5.58 3.99 -10.25
N PHE A 203 -4.62 4.40 -9.42
CA PHE A 203 -3.57 5.35 -9.79
C PHE A 203 -2.52 4.76 -10.73
N ALA A 204 -2.47 3.44 -10.89
CA ALA A 204 -1.62 2.76 -11.88
C ALA A 204 -1.85 3.27 -13.32
N VAL A 205 -3.04 3.81 -13.61
CA VAL A 205 -3.38 4.38 -14.93
C VAL A 205 -2.66 5.70 -15.23
N HIS A 206 -2.18 6.41 -14.21
CA HIS A 206 -1.52 7.71 -14.33
C HIS A 206 -0.01 7.53 -14.51
N LYS A 207 0.39 7.24 -15.75
CA LYS A 207 1.80 7.03 -16.13
C LYS A 207 2.46 8.27 -16.72
N VAL A 208 3.69 8.53 -16.31
CA VAL A 208 4.58 9.56 -16.88
C VAL A 208 5.80 8.95 -17.56
N GLN A 209 6.31 7.81 -17.10
CA GLN A 209 7.51 7.18 -17.68
C GLN A 209 7.23 6.55 -19.06
N ARG A 210 8.27 6.45 -19.90
CA ARG A 210 8.25 5.70 -21.17
C ARG A 210 9.06 4.43 -20.99
N ILE A 211 8.53 3.30 -21.45
CA ILE A 211 9.24 2.03 -21.39
C ILE A 211 10.33 1.98 -22.46
N ASN A 212 11.54 1.61 -22.10
CA ASN A 212 12.68 1.46 -23.00
C ASN A 212 13.54 0.22 -22.67
N VAL A 213 14.73 0.12 -23.29
CA VAL A 213 15.63 -1.04 -23.15
C VAL A 213 16.23 -1.13 -21.74
N ILE A 214 16.49 0.01 -21.09
CA ILE A 214 17.06 0.06 -19.74
C ILE A 214 16.10 -0.58 -18.75
N ASP A 215 14.78 -0.40 -18.94
CA ASP A 215 13.79 -1.10 -18.13
C ASP A 215 13.92 -2.62 -18.23
N GLY A 216 14.14 -3.13 -19.44
CA GLY A 216 14.37 -4.55 -19.69
C GLY A 216 15.66 -5.06 -19.02
N LEU A 217 16.72 -4.26 -19.03
CA LEU A 217 17.98 -4.59 -18.35
C LEU A 217 17.82 -4.61 -16.83
N ILE A 218 17.06 -3.68 -16.25
CA ILE A 218 16.77 -3.64 -14.82
C ILE A 218 15.94 -4.84 -14.38
N VAL A 219 14.92 -5.22 -15.18
CA VAL A 219 14.15 -6.45 -14.93
C VAL A 219 15.06 -7.69 -15.03
N GLY A 220 15.92 -7.75 -16.05
CA GLY A 220 16.88 -8.84 -16.22
C GLY A 220 17.85 -8.97 -15.05
N TYR A 221 18.39 -7.84 -14.58
CA TYR A 221 19.27 -7.79 -13.41
C TYR A 221 18.53 -8.23 -12.14
N GLY A 222 17.31 -7.72 -11.91
CA GLY A 222 16.46 -8.17 -10.81
C GLY A 222 16.23 -9.68 -10.85
N GLY A 223 15.93 -10.23 -12.04
CA GLY A 223 15.78 -11.66 -12.26
C GLY A 223 17.02 -12.47 -11.89
N LEU A 224 18.20 -11.98 -12.28
CA LEU A 224 19.48 -12.58 -11.90
C LEU A 224 19.66 -12.57 -10.37
N CYS A 225 19.42 -11.44 -9.70
CA CYS A 225 19.53 -11.31 -8.25
C CYS A 225 18.57 -12.25 -7.52
N ALA A 226 17.32 -12.32 -7.94
CA ALA A 226 16.32 -13.22 -7.37
C ALA A 226 16.74 -14.69 -7.55
N ALA A 227 17.13 -15.09 -8.76
CA ALA A 227 17.53 -16.46 -9.05
C ALA A 227 18.81 -16.87 -8.31
N ALA A 228 19.84 -16.02 -8.31
CA ALA A 228 21.10 -16.27 -7.63
C ALA A 228 20.88 -16.34 -6.11
N SER A 229 20.12 -15.41 -5.54
CA SER A 229 19.85 -15.43 -4.11
C SER A 229 19.06 -16.68 -3.71
N TYR A 230 17.99 -17.03 -4.44
CA TYR A 230 17.20 -18.23 -4.19
C TYR A 230 18.05 -19.51 -4.27
N ALA A 231 18.95 -19.61 -5.26
CA ALA A 231 19.84 -20.77 -5.40
C ALA A 231 20.85 -20.90 -4.25
N LEU A 232 21.19 -19.80 -3.59
CA LEU A 232 22.11 -19.76 -2.44
C LEU A 232 21.38 -19.88 -1.09
N MET A 233 20.05 -19.82 -1.06
CA MET A 233 19.26 -19.95 0.17
C MET A 233 19.27 -21.39 0.66
N GLU A 234 19.75 -21.58 1.88
CA GLU A 234 19.71 -22.88 2.57
C GLU A 234 18.49 -23.01 3.47
N LYS A 235 17.97 -21.86 3.94
CA LYS A 235 16.78 -21.79 4.80
C LYS A 235 15.52 -21.65 3.97
N PRO A 236 14.41 -22.34 4.32
CA PRO A 236 13.16 -22.20 3.62
C PRO A 236 12.55 -20.81 3.85
N LEU A 237 11.90 -20.25 2.83
CA LEU A 237 11.21 -18.95 2.94
C LEU A 237 10.13 -18.95 4.04
N ALA A 238 9.54 -20.09 4.37
CA ALA A 238 8.53 -20.21 5.41
C ALA A 238 9.06 -19.81 6.81
N ASP A 239 10.37 -19.86 7.03
CA ASP A 239 10.98 -19.48 8.32
C ASP A 239 10.80 -17.99 8.65
N ILE A 240 10.46 -17.13 7.67
CA ILE A 240 10.21 -15.70 7.91
C ILE A 240 8.76 -15.41 8.33
N LEU A 241 7.85 -16.38 8.27
CA LEU A 241 6.46 -16.22 8.69
C LEU A 241 6.30 -15.69 10.13
N PRO A 242 7.16 -16.05 11.11
CA PRO A 242 7.16 -15.44 12.43
C PRO A 242 7.30 -13.91 12.44
N TRP A 243 7.86 -13.27 11.40
CA TRP A 243 7.90 -11.80 11.33
C TRP A 243 6.52 -11.14 11.22
N PHE A 244 5.50 -11.91 10.87
CA PHE A 244 4.12 -11.48 10.67
C PHE A 244 3.16 -12.06 11.73
N ALA A 245 3.68 -12.82 12.69
CA ALA A 245 2.90 -13.35 13.80
C ALA A 245 2.58 -12.23 14.81
N ASP A 246 1.54 -12.42 15.63
CA ASP A 246 1.13 -11.44 16.64
C ASP A 246 2.24 -11.20 17.69
N ASN A 247 3.08 -12.21 17.95
CA ASN A 247 4.31 -12.14 18.74
C ASN A 247 5.51 -12.46 17.85
N PRO A 248 6.04 -11.48 17.09
CA PRO A 248 7.01 -11.77 16.07
C PRO A 248 8.38 -12.05 16.65
N VAL A 249 9.08 -12.99 16.02
CA VAL A 249 10.47 -13.34 16.35
C VAL A 249 11.34 -12.92 15.17
N PHE A 250 12.10 -11.83 15.32
CA PHE A 250 12.91 -11.29 14.23
C PHE A 250 14.22 -12.05 14.05
N ARG A 251 14.88 -12.40 15.15
CA ARG A 251 16.08 -13.25 15.13
C ARG A 251 15.66 -14.71 15.04
N LEU A 252 15.75 -15.26 13.84
CA LEU A 252 15.31 -16.61 13.50
C LEU A 252 16.35 -17.63 13.94
N ASP A 253 15.88 -18.80 14.37
CA ASP A 253 16.76 -19.83 14.91
C ASP A 253 17.66 -20.44 13.83
N GLY A 254 18.95 -20.52 14.11
CA GLY A 254 19.96 -21.02 13.17
C GLY A 254 20.16 -20.17 11.91
N TRP A 255 19.63 -18.94 11.86
CA TRP A 255 19.89 -17.98 10.77
C TRP A 255 21.13 -17.14 11.06
N GLU A 256 22.01 -17.03 10.07
CA GLU A 256 23.21 -16.20 10.10
C GLU A 256 23.05 -14.92 9.27
N PHE A 257 24.01 -14.00 9.39
CA PHE A 257 24.04 -12.73 8.64
C PHE A 257 23.75 -12.91 7.14
N TRP A 258 24.37 -13.91 6.51
CA TRP A 258 24.20 -14.16 5.08
C TRP A 258 22.82 -14.71 4.71
N ASP A 259 22.12 -15.38 5.63
CA ASP A 259 20.73 -15.82 5.39
C ASP A 259 19.80 -14.61 5.28
N TYR A 260 20.02 -13.61 6.14
CA TYR A 260 19.30 -12.33 6.07
C TYR A 260 19.57 -11.57 4.77
N VAL A 261 20.83 -11.50 4.32
CA VAL A 261 21.19 -10.90 3.02
C VAL A 261 20.50 -11.64 1.87
N LYS A 262 20.55 -12.97 1.85
CA LYS A 262 19.94 -13.75 0.76
C LYS A 262 18.43 -13.51 0.71
N VAL A 263 17.74 -13.61 1.84
CA VAL A 263 16.28 -13.42 1.84
C VAL A 263 15.88 -11.99 1.49
N SER A 264 16.62 -10.96 1.91
CA SER A 264 16.31 -9.57 1.54
C SER A 264 16.49 -9.33 0.05
N VAL A 265 17.62 -9.75 -0.52
CA VAL A 265 17.88 -9.64 -1.96
C VAL A 265 16.79 -10.38 -2.75
N PHE A 266 16.44 -11.59 -2.33
CA PHE A 266 15.41 -12.39 -2.99
C PHE A 266 14.05 -11.69 -2.98
N LEU A 267 13.59 -11.24 -1.81
CA LEU A 267 12.27 -10.59 -1.67
C LEU A 267 12.23 -9.25 -2.40
N SER A 268 13.23 -8.39 -2.21
CA SER A 268 13.29 -7.06 -2.83
C SER A 268 13.36 -7.15 -4.36
N ALA A 269 14.17 -8.08 -4.89
CA ALA A 269 14.24 -8.36 -6.32
C ALA A 269 12.92 -8.94 -6.85
N SER A 270 12.31 -9.90 -6.14
CA SER A 270 11.04 -10.50 -6.56
C SER A 270 9.90 -9.49 -6.62
N PHE A 271 9.76 -8.63 -5.59
CA PHE A 271 8.78 -7.55 -5.61
C PHE A 271 9.07 -6.57 -6.75
N SER A 272 10.33 -6.18 -6.95
CA SER A 272 10.72 -5.31 -8.06
C SER A 272 10.32 -5.90 -9.42
N ILE A 273 10.68 -7.16 -9.70
CA ILE A 273 10.35 -7.84 -10.97
C ILE A 273 8.84 -7.83 -11.21
N VAL A 274 8.04 -8.22 -10.22
CA VAL A 274 6.58 -8.30 -10.38
C VAL A 274 6.01 -6.94 -10.81
N PHE A 275 6.40 -5.86 -10.13
CA PHE A 275 5.83 -4.54 -10.39
C PHE A 275 6.50 -3.80 -11.56
N ASP A 276 7.73 -4.16 -11.92
CA ASP A 276 8.36 -3.76 -13.19
C ASP A 276 7.68 -4.46 -14.39
N LEU A 277 7.29 -5.74 -14.27
CA LEU A 277 6.49 -6.44 -15.29
C LEU A 277 5.07 -5.89 -15.40
N LEU A 278 4.51 -5.38 -14.28
CA LEU A 278 3.28 -4.60 -14.28
C LEU A 278 3.48 -3.15 -14.75
N LEU A 279 4.70 -2.80 -15.18
CA LEU A 279 5.07 -1.57 -15.86
C LEU A 279 4.93 -0.30 -15.00
N TYR A 280 4.92 -0.38 -13.67
CA TYR A 280 4.77 0.80 -12.82
C TYR A 280 5.95 1.78 -12.96
N ASP A 281 5.66 3.09 -13.03
CA ASP A 281 6.67 4.14 -13.03
C ASP A 281 7.59 4.04 -11.80
N ARG A 282 8.89 4.29 -11.98
CA ARG A 282 9.92 4.14 -10.91
C ARG A 282 10.06 5.33 -9.97
N GLY A 283 9.44 6.47 -10.29
CA GLY A 283 9.27 7.58 -9.34
C GLY A 283 10.40 8.60 -9.26
N GLU A 284 11.29 8.67 -10.25
CA GLU A 284 12.32 9.72 -10.28
C GLU A 284 11.68 11.07 -10.62
N ALA A 285 11.47 11.92 -9.62
CA ALA A 285 11.23 13.36 -9.81
C ALA A 285 12.56 14.03 -10.12
N ASP A 286 12.60 14.95 -11.10
CA ASP A 286 13.80 15.63 -11.63
C ASP A 286 14.85 15.89 -10.53
N LYS A 287 15.89 15.05 -10.47
CA LYS A 287 16.98 15.22 -9.51
C LYS A 287 17.93 16.27 -10.05
N LYS A 288 17.93 17.46 -9.45
CA LYS A 288 19.09 18.37 -9.53
C LYS A 288 20.32 17.57 -9.10
N LYS A 289 21.30 17.39 -9.99
CA LYS A 289 22.54 16.65 -9.71
C LYS A 289 23.22 17.21 -8.45
N PRO A 290 23.27 16.47 -7.33
CA PRO A 290 24.01 16.89 -6.17
C PRO A 290 25.52 16.76 -6.42
N ASP A 291 26.32 17.49 -5.66
CA ASP A 291 27.78 17.39 -5.67
C ASP A 291 28.23 16.02 -5.15
N LYS A 292 29.05 15.31 -5.95
CA LYS A 292 29.48 13.92 -5.70
C LYS A 292 30.22 13.73 -4.37
N ASN A 293 30.93 14.76 -3.89
CA ASN A 293 31.67 14.68 -2.63
C ASN A 293 30.77 14.84 -1.40
N LEU A 294 29.70 15.64 -1.52
CA LEU A 294 28.67 15.74 -0.50
C LEU A 294 27.82 14.47 -0.42
N GLU A 295 27.62 13.78 -1.55
CA GLU A 295 26.84 12.54 -1.63
C GLU A 295 27.43 11.45 -0.73
N LEU A 296 28.72 11.11 -0.87
CA LEU A 296 29.35 10.02 -0.10
C LEU A 296 29.40 10.30 1.40
N ILE A 297 29.76 11.53 1.79
CA ILE A 297 29.80 11.94 3.21
C ILE A 297 28.38 11.93 3.79
N SER A 298 27.38 12.38 3.01
CA SER A 298 25.98 12.33 3.43
C SER A 298 25.51 10.89 3.65
N TYR A 299 25.91 9.92 2.83
CA TYR A 299 25.55 8.51 3.03
C TYR A 299 26.14 7.93 4.32
N ILE A 300 27.43 8.18 4.58
CA ILE A 300 28.12 7.64 5.78
C ILE A 300 27.49 8.17 7.07
N VAL A 301 27.03 9.41 7.08
CA VAL A 301 26.39 10.03 8.25
C VAL A 301 24.89 9.72 8.32
N ALA A 302 24.19 9.74 7.18
CA ALA A 302 22.74 9.56 7.14
C ALA A 302 22.32 8.13 7.48
N ILE A 303 23.09 7.11 7.11
CA ILE A 303 22.74 5.71 7.36
C ILE A 303 22.66 5.41 8.87
N PRO A 304 23.69 5.68 9.70
CA PRO A 304 23.60 5.49 11.15
C PRO A 304 22.49 6.32 11.80
N ILE A 305 22.28 7.56 11.35
CA ILE A 305 21.19 8.42 11.86
C ILE A 305 19.83 7.81 11.53
N ALA A 306 19.64 7.31 10.30
CA ALA A 306 18.38 6.67 9.89
C ALA A 306 18.09 5.42 10.73
N ILE A 307 19.10 4.59 11.01
CA ILE A 307 18.97 3.44 11.90
C ILE A 307 18.63 3.89 13.33
N GLY A 308 19.31 4.90 13.85
CA GLY A 308 19.05 5.45 15.18
C GLY A 308 17.63 6.01 15.31
N LEU A 309 17.17 6.78 14.32
CA LEU A 309 15.81 7.28 14.22
C LEU A 309 14.79 6.14 14.15
N LEU A 310 15.07 5.09 13.40
CA LEU A 310 14.22 3.91 13.28
C LEU A 310 14.01 3.25 14.65
N TYR A 311 15.07 2.98 15.40
CA TYR A 311 14.96 2.42 16.76
C TYR A 311 14.28 3.39 17.73
N GLY A 312 14.59 4.69 17.63
CA GLY A 312 13.98 5.73 18.47
C GLY A 312 12.47 5.85 18.26
N VAL A 313 12.01 5.93 17.00
CA VAL A 313 10.59 5.99 16.67
C VAL A 313 9.90 4.68 17.04
N TYR A 314 10.52 3.52 16.79
CA TYR A 314 9.97 2.22 17.22
C TYR A 314 9.75 2.16 18.74
N ALA A 315 10.70 2.65 19.54
CA ALA A 315 10.57 2.73 20.99
C ALA A 315 9.44 3.67 21.41
N LEU A 316 9.33 4.85 20.78
CA LEU A 316 8.24 5.81 21.02
C LEU A 316 6.86 5.22 20.68
N LEU A 317 6.74 4.47 19.59
CA LEU A 317 5.51 3.77 19.23
C LEU A 317 5.10 2.73 20.29
N GLY A 318 6.06 2.19 21.04
CA GLY A 318 5.82 1.32 22.19
C GLY A 318 5.04 1.97 23.33
N LEU A 319 4.99 3.31 23.40
CA LEU A 319 4.17 4.05 24.36
C LEU A 319 2.67 4.04 23.99
N PHE A 320 2.35 3.78 22.73
CA PHE A 320 0.97 3.86 22.21
C PHE A 320 0.37 2.48 21.91
N THR A 321 1.20 1.51 21.51
CA THR A 321 0.73 0.15 21.23
C THR A 321 1.80 -0.88 21.57
N THR A 322 1.38 -1.98 22.20
CA THR A 322 2.25 -3.12 22.49
C THR A 322 2.37 -4.08 21.30
N ASN A 323 1.44 -4.02 20.35
CA ASN A 323 1.40 -4.89 19.18
C ASN A 323 2.59 -4.59 18.25
N VAL A 324 3.56 -5.52 18.20
CA VAL A 324 4.82 -5.33 17.50
C VAL A 324 4.64 -5.22 15.97
N PRO A 325 3.91 -6.12 15.28
CA PRO A 325 3.69 -5.98 13.83
C PRO A 325 3.06 -4.64 13.43
N TYR A 326 2.12 -4.13 14.23
CA TYR A 326 1.52 -2.81 13.97
C TYR A 326 2.54 -1.67 14.10
N ARG A 327 3.45 -1.73 15.08
CA ARG A 327 4.53 -0.73 15.19
C ARG A 327 5.45 -0.76 13.98
N MET A 328 5.81 -1.96 13.52
CA MET A 328 6.67 -2.15 12.34
C MET A 328 6.00 -1.62 11.09
N LEU A 329 4.70 -1.88 10.91
CA LEU A 329 3.92 -1.37 9.79
C LEU A 329 3.80 0.16 9.81
N VAL A 330 3.51 0.77 10.96
CA VAL A 330 3.46 2.24 11.09
C VAL A 330 4.83 2.85 10.79
N LEU A 331 5.90 2.25 11.30
CA LEU A 331 7.25 2.68 11.01
C LEU A 331 7.55 2.59 9.51
N ALA A 332 7.15 1.49 8.86
CA ALA A 332 7.33 1.31 7.43
C ALA A 332 6.57 2.36 6.61
N ILE A 333 5.36 2.74 7.03
CA ILE A 333 4.59 3.84 6.43
C ILE A 333 5.35 5.17 6.57
N LEU A 334 5.83 5.50 7.77
CA LEU A 334 6.56 6.75 8.03
C LEU A 334 7.84 6.87 7.20
N PHE A 335 8.60 5.79 7.07
CA PHE A 335 9.81 5.79 6.23
C PHE A 335 9.48 5.80 4.74
N THR A 336 8.33 5.26 4.34
CA THR A 336 7.85 5.35 2.95
C THR A 336 7.47 6.80 2.58
N PHE A 337 7.08 7.65 3.55
CA PHE A 337 6.86 9.08 3.31
C PHE A 337 8.09 9.85 2.83
N LEU A 338 9.29 9.30 3.03
CA LEU A 338 10.54 9.90 2.56
C LEU A 338 10.76 9.68 1.06
N LYS A 339 10.00 8.78 0.43
CA LYS A 339 10.09 8.51 -1.00
C LYS A 339 9.39 9.61 -1.78
N LYS A 340 10.01 9.99 -2.88
CA LYS A 340 9.46 10.96 -3.82
C LYS A 340 8.83 10.23 -4.99
N ASP A 341 7.66 10.70 -5.42
CA ASP A 341 6.92 10.12 -6.54
C ASP A 341 6.62 11.18 -7.60
N ALA A 342 6.94 10.87 -8.86
CA ALA A 342 6.65 11.73 -10.00
C ALA A 342 5.23 11.54 -10.57
N SER A 343 4.51 10.47 -10.19
CA SER A 343 3.18 10.15 -10.75
C SER A 343 2.31 9.32 -9.81
N GLY A 344 1.03 9.16 -10.15
CA GLY A 344 0.14 8.21 -9.47
C GLY A 344 0.60 6.76 -9.62
N SER A 345 1.17 6.39 -10.77
CA SER A 345 1.80 5.08 -10.95
C SER A 345 3.03 4.92 -10.04
N ALA A 346 3.86 5.94 -9.87
CA ALA A 346 5.01 5.87 -8.96
C ALA A 346 4.57 5.73 -7.50
N LEU A 347 3.57 6.50 -7.07
CA LEU A 347 2.95 6.38 -5.75
C LEU A 347 2.47 4.94 -5.50
N ALA A 348 1.79 4.35 -6.48
CA ALA A 348 1.30 2.98 -6.38
C ALA A 348 2.45 1.98 -6.26
N ARG A 349 3.55 2.18 -7.00
CA ARG A 349 4.78 1.38 -6.84
C ARG A 349 5.36 1.50 -5.43
N THR A 350 5.42 2.73 -4.91
CA THR A 350 5.88 3.04 -3.56
C THR A 350 5.04 2.33 -2.49
N PHE A 351 3.73 2.20 -2.70
CA PHE A 351 2.88 1.38 -1.85
C PHE A 351 3.15 -0.11 -1.97
N TRP A 352 3.13 -0.66 -3.20
CA TRP A 352 3.15 -2.11 -3.40
C TRP A 352 4.51 -2.76 -3.20
N ILE A 353 5.59 -2.03 -3.50
CA ILE A 353 6.97 -2.50 -3.30
C ILE A 353 7.55 -1.82 -2.07
N GLY A 354 7.44 -0.50 -2.00
CA GLY A 354 8.18 0.29 -1.03
C GLY A 354 7.74 0.01 0.40
N LEU A 355 6.44 -0.15 0.67
CA LEU A 355 5.96 -0.44 2.02
C LEU A 355 6.37 -1.85 2.48
N PRO A 356 6.14 -2.95 1.71
CA PRO A 356 6.63 -4.28 2.09
C PRO A 356 8.16 -4.35 2.24
N ASP A 357 8.91 -3.75 1.32
CA ASP A 357 10.38 -3.72 1.36
C ASP A 357 10.89 -2.99 2.61
N THR A 358 10.24 -1.89 2.98
CA THR A 358 10.55 -1.16 4.22
C THR A 358 10.20 -1.99 5.46
N TYR A 359 9.06 -2.68 5.47
CA TYR A 359 8.68 -3.58 6.56
C TYR A 359 9.71 -4.70 6.76
N ILE A 360 10.09 -5.40 5.68
CA ILE A 360 11.10 -6.46 5.71
C ILE A 360 12.45 -5.92 6.18
N THR A 361 12.87 -4.78 5.64
CA THR A 361 14.10 -4.10 6.08
C THR A 361 14.06 -3.87 7.59
N MET A 362 12.96 -3.36 8.13
CA MET A 362 12.83 -3.14 9.57
C MET A 362 12.92 -4.45 10.36
N CYS A 363 12.29 -5.54 9.91
CA CYS A 363 12.41 -6.85 10.56
C CYS A 363 13.87 -7.33 10.61
N ILE A 364 14.61 -7.15 9.51
CA ILE A 364 16.03 -7.53 9.43
C ILE A 364 16.88 -6.67 10.36
N LEU A 365 16.64 -5.36 10.40
CA LEU A 365 17.35 -4.47 11.32
C LEU A 365 17.11 -4.85 12.78
N GLN A 366 15.87 -5.22 13.14
CA GLN A 366 15.56 -5.74 14.49
C GLN A 366 16.25 -7.09 14.77
N ALA A 367 16.38 -7.95 13.77
CA ALA A 367 17.01 -9.26 13.91
C ALA A 367 18.54 -9.17 14.10
N LEU A 368 19.19 -8.31 13.32
CA LEU A 368 20.64 -8.18 13.25
C LEU A 368 21.22 -7.30 14.35
N GLY A 369 20.47 -6.32 14.84
CA GLY A 369 21.00 -5.27 15.73
C GLY A 369 21.92 -4.30 14.99
N PHE A 370 22.40 -3.26 15.68
CA PHE A 370 23.02 -2.08 15.04
C PHE A 370 24.23 -2.38 14.14
N TRP A 371 25.24 -3.12 14.64
CA TRP A 371 26.48 -3.33 13.88
C TRP A 371 26.30 -4.25 12.66
N PRO A 372 25.68 -5.45 12.79
CA PRO A 372 25.46 -6.29 11.63
C PRO A 372 24.44 -5.65 10.66
N ALA A 373 23.48 -4.85 11.15
CA ALA A 373 22.61 -4.06 10.28
C ALA A 373 23.38 -3.11 9.35
N LEU A 374 24.38 -2.39 9.86
CA LEU A 374 25.23 -1.52 9.02
C LEU A 374 25.95 -2.33 7.94
N GLY A 375 26.51 -3.49 8.30
CA GLY A 375 27.13 -4.41 7.33
C GLY A 375 26.14 -4.87 6.26
N TRP A 376 24.92 -5.21 6.66
CA TRP A 376 23.84 -5.63 5.76
C TRP A 376 23.48 -4.51 4.77
N ILE A 377 23.32 -3.26 5.24
CA ILE A 377 23.02 -2.11 4.35
C ILE A 377 24.14 -1.88 3.34
N ILE A 378 25.41 -2.03 3.73
CA ILE A 378 26.56 -1.87 2.82
C ILE A 378 26.51 -2.95 1.72
N VAL A 379 26.27 -4.20 2.10
CA VAL A 379 26.15 -5.33 1.17
C VAL A 379 24.97 -5.13 0.21
N GLU A 380 23.80 -4.78 0.73
CA GLU A 380 22.61 -4.47 -0.09
C GLU A 380 22.89 -3.32 -1.06
N THR A 381 23.49 -2.23 -0.59
CA THR A 381 23.85 -1.09 -1.43
C THR A 381 24.79 -1.52 -2.56
N ALA A 382 25.81 -2.33 -2.25
CA ALA A 382 26.74 -2.85 -3.24
C ALA A 382 26.03 -3.72 -4.30
N ILE A 383 25.09 -4.57 -3.90
CA ILE A 383 24.26 -5.38 -4.79
C ILE A 383 23.36 -4.50 -5.66
N GLN A 384 22.91 -3.34 -5.18
CA GLN A 384 22.06 -2.43 -5.98
C GLN A 384 22.86 -1.51 -6.93
N VAL A 385 24.19 -1.45 -6.84
CA VAL A 385 25.02 -0.56 -7.68
C VAL A 385 24.76 -0.71 -9.19
N PRO A 386 24.68 -1.93 -9.78
CA PRO A 386 24.41 -2.07 -11.21
C PRO A 386 23.06 -1.47 -11.61
N LYS A 387 22.03 -1.64 -10.79
CA LYS A 387 20.70 -1.04 -11.02
C LYS A 387 20.77 0.49 -10.96
N LEU A 388 21.43 1.05 -9.94
CA LEU A 388 21.62 2.50 -9.82
C LEU A 388 22.41 3.09 -11.00
N ALA A 389 23.34 2.34 -11.56
CA ALA A 389 24.07 2.74 -12.76
C ALA A 389 23.16 2.72 -14.01
N LEU A 390 22.29 1.73 -14.14
CA LEU A 390 21.30 1.66 -15.21
C LEU A 390 20.26 2.78 -15.12
N ASP A 391 19.72 3.06 -13.94
CA ASP A 391 18.76 4.16 -13.72
C ASP A 391 19.39 5.51 -14.14
N LYS A 392 20.69 5.74 -13.86
CA LYS A 392 21.41 6.95 -14.30
C LYS A 392 21.64 7.05 -15.81
N LEU A 393 21.47 5.97 -16.56
CA LEU A 393 21.54 5.98 -18.03
C LEU A 393 20.16 6.22 -18.66
N ASP A 394 19.09 6.14 -17.87
CA ASP A 394 17.71 6.39 -18.29
C ASP A 394 17.40 7.90 -18.37
N ASP A 395 18.11 8.69 -17.55
CA ASP A 395 18.15 10.16 -17.54
C ASP A 395 19.05 10.75 -18.65
#